data_AF-A0A1F4QL25-F1
#
_entry.id   AF-A0A1F4QL25-F1
#
_cell.length_a   1.000
_cell.length_b   1.000
_cell.length_c   1.000
_cell.angle_alpha   90.00
_cell.angle_beta   90.00
_cell.angle_gamma   90.00
#
_symmetry.space_group_name_H-M   'P 1'
#
loop_
_entity.id
_entity.type
_entity.pdbx_description
1 polymer ?
#
loop_
_entity_poly.entity_id
_entity_poly.type
_entity_poly.pdbx_seq_one_letter_code
_entity_poly.pdbx_strand_id
1 'polypeptide(L)'
;MTVVLYARRKGWPLTRATVDLRHEKVHAKDCAECETKEGRVDRIESRMTLEGDLTDEQQARLLEISERCPIKRTLTSEVVIVPK
;
A
#
# COMPACT_ATOMS: atom_id res chain seq x y z
N MET A 1 1.64 -1.95 9.55
CA MET A 1 1.25 -2.21 10.96
C MET A 1 -0.26 -2.13 11.23
N THR A 2 -1.04 -1.29 10.52
CA THR A 2 -2.47 -1.07 10.79
C THR A 2 -3.34 -2.35 10.68
N VAL A 3 -3.11 -3.16 9.65
CA VAL A 3 -3.89 -4.39 9.39
C VAL A 3 -3.69 -5.44 10.48
N VAL A 4 -2.43 -5.72 10.86
CA VAL A 4 -2.09 -6.69 11.91
C VAL A 4 -2.68 -6.26 13.27
N LEU A 5 -2.60 -4.97 13.60
CA LEU A 5 -3.20 -4.44 14.83
C LEU A 5 -4.73 -4.61 14.84
N TYR A 6 -5.39 -4.33 13.72
CA TYR A 6 -6.83 -4.47 13.59
C TYR A 6 -7.28 -5.92 13.74
N ALA A 7 -6.63 -6.85 13.03
CA ALA A 7 -6.92 -8.29 13.12
C ALA A 7 -6.79 -8.80 14.57
N ARG A 8 -5.69 -8.41 15.25
CA ARG A 8 -5.47 -8.76 16.66
C ARG A 8 -6.57 -8.23 17.58
N ARG A 9 -7.00 -6.96 17.41
CA ARG A 9 -8.09 -6.38 18.22
C ARG A 9 -9.44 -7.07 18.01
N LYS A 10 -9.65 -7.64 16.82
CA LYS A 10 -10.86 -8.40 16.49
C LYS A 10 -10.77 -9.89 16.81
N GLY A 11 -9.61 -10.36 17.28
CA GLY A 11 -9.35 -11.78 17.53
C GLY A 11 -9.33 -12.63 16.27
N TRP A 12 -9.05 -12.04 15.11
CA TRP A 12 -9.04 -12.76 13.83
C TRP A 12 -7.74 -13.56 13.67
N PRO A 13 -7.79 -14.78 13.09
CA PRO A 13 -6.65 -15.69 12.98
C PRO A 13 -5.69 -15.33 11.84
N LEU A 14 -5.35 -14.03 11.70
CA LEU A 14 -4.32 -13.57 10.77
C LEU A 14 -2.94 -13.95 11.34
N THR A 15 -2.21 -14.81 10.64
CA THR A 15 -0.87 -15.27 11.04
C THR A 15 0.22 -14.38 10.47
N ARG A 16 0.08 -13.92 9.22
CA ARG A 16 1.05 -13.06 8.55
C ARG A 16 0.38 -12.09 7.59
N ALA A 17 0.91 -10.87 7.53
CA ALA A 17 0.59 -9.89 6.49
C ALA A 17 1.90 -9.43 5.84
N THR A 18 2.01 -9.60 4.54
CA THR A 18 3.17 -9.20 3.74
C THR A 18 2.75 -8.09 2.78
N VAL A 19 3.61 -7.08 2.61
CA VAL A 19 3.43 -6.03 1.62
C VAL A 19 4.67 -5.99 0.73
N ASP A 20 4.48 -6.26 -0.55
CA ASP A 20 5.51 -6.15 -1.57
C ASP A 20 5.35 -4.80 -2.27
N LEU A 21 6.45 -4.04 -2.31
CA LEU A 21 6.52 -2.76 -3.02
C LEU A 21 7.47 -2.90 -4.20
N ARG A 22 7.02 -2.47 -5.37
CA ARG A 22 7.85 -2.36 -6.56
C ARG A 22 7.92 -0.90 -6.97
N HIS A 23 9.13 -0.38 -7.11
CA HIS A 23 9.38 0.99 -7.55
C HIS A 23 10.04 0.98 -8.94
N GLU A 24 9.55 1.80 -9.84
CA GLU A 24 10.12 2.00 -11.17
C GLU A 24 9.94 3.44 -11.65
N LYS A 25 10.80 3.85 -12.60
CA LYS A 25 10.67 5.14 -13.29
C LYS A 25 10.07 4.96 -14.67
N VAL A 26 8.80 5.30 -14.81
CA VAL A 26 8.05 5.21 -16.07
C VAL A 26 8.06 6.56 -16.79
N HIS A 27 7.82 6.55 -18.10
CA HIS A 27 7.60 7.80 -18.81
C HIS A 27 6.24 8.37 -18.40
N ALA A 28 6.15 9.68 -18.20
CA ALA A 28 4.90 10.37 -17.87
C ALA A 28 3.75 10.07 -18.86
N LYS A 29 4.08 9.81 -20.13
CA LYS A 29 3.12 9.45 -21.18
C LYS A 29 2.50 8.07 -20.99
N ASP A 30 3.21 7.16 -20.31
CA ASP A 30 2.76 5.78 -20.06
C ASP A 30 1.96 5.68 -18.74
N CYS A 31 1.86 6.77 -17.99
CA CYS A 31 1.08 6.86 -16.76
C CYS A 31 -0.23 7.62 -17.02
N ALA A 32 -1.30 6.90 -17.32
CA ALA A 32 -2.62 7.49 -17.58
C ALA A 32 -3.16 8.33 -16.41
N GLU A 33 -2.84 7.92 -15.19
CA GLU A 33 -3.33 8.53 -13.94
C GLU A 33 -2.44 9.67 -13.40
N CYS A 34 -1.27 9.91 -14.01
CA CYS A 34 -0.34 10.93 -13.52
C CYS A 34 -0.72 12.33 -14.02
N GLU A 35 -0.64 13.33 -13.14
CA GLU A 35 -0.79 14.75 -13.50
C GLU A 35 0.39 15.26 -14.32
N THR A 36 1.60 14.81 -13.99
CA THR A 36 2.81 15.07 -14.78
C THR A 36 2.69 14.42 -16.15
N LYS A 37 2.75 15.22 -17.23
CA LYS A 37 2.62 14.73 -18.62
C LYS A 37 3.94 14.67 -19.41
N GLU A 38 5.02 15.22 -18.85
CA GLU A 38 6.35 15.22 -19.47
C GLU A 38 7.42 14.72 -18.50
N GLY A 39 8.49 14.13 -19.03
CA GLY A 39 9.57 13.54 -18.21
C GLY A 39 9.26 12.14 -17.67
N ARG A 40 9.89 11.78 -16.55
CA ARG A 40 9.69 10.50 -15.86
C ARG A 40 8.97 10.68 -14.54
N VAL A 41 8.14 9.70 -14.20
CA VAL A 41 7.40 9.64 -12.93
C VAL A 41 7.83 8.40 -12.18
N ASP A 42 7.98 8.54 -10.86
CA ASP A 42 8.18 7.42 -9.96
C ASP A 42 6.83 6.70 -9.75
N ARG A 43 6.74 5.46 -10.25
CA ARG A 43 5.59 4.58 -10.07
C ARG A 43 5.92 3.57 -8.97
N ILE A 44 5.05 3.50 -7.97
CA ILE A 44 5.16 2.52 -6.89
C ILE A 44 3.92 1.63 -6.92
N GLU A 45 4.13 0.35 -7.15
CA GLU A 45 3.10 -0.67 -7.05
C GLU A 45 3.17 -1.32 -5.68
N SER A 46 2.01 -1.55 -5.05
CA SER A 46 1.95 -2.31 -3.79
C SER A 46 1.05 -3.52 -3.95
N ARG A 47 1.49 -4.67 -3.46
CA ARG A 47 0.68 -5.88 -3.30
C ARG A 47 0.66 -6.29 -1.84
N MET A 48 -0.53 -6.59 -1.31
CA MET A 48 -0.68 -7.13 0.03
C MET A 48 -1.10 -8.60 -0.03
N THR A 49 -0.44 -9.43 0.76
CA THR A 49 -0.79 -10.83 0.98
C THR A 49 -1.12 -11.05 2.45
N LEU A 50 -2.25 -11.71 2.70
CA LEU A 50 -2.73 -12.05 4.04
C LEU A 50 -2.73 -13.58 4.17
N GLU A 51 -2.14 -14.09 5.24
CA GLU A 51 -2.08 -15.51 5.56
C GLU A 51 -2.79 -15.73 6.90
N GLY A 52 -3.62 -16.77 6.98
CA GLY A 52 -4.43 -17.09 8.16
C GLY A 52 -5.75 -17.75 7.77
N ASP A 53 -6.45 -18.31 8.76
CA ASP A 53 -7.76 -18.95 8.59
C ASP A 53 -8.89 -17.90 8.57
N LEU A 54 -8.82 -17.01 7.58
CA LEU A 54 -9.71 -15.86 7.46
C LEU A 54 -10.91 -16.22 6.59
N THR A 55 -12.09 -15.76 7.01
CA THR A 55 -13.26 -15.77 6.13
C THR A 55 -13.10 -14.72 5.03
N ASP A 56 -13.82 -14.89 3.91
CA ASP A 56 -13.82 -13.91 2.81
C ASP A 56 -14.18 -12.50 3.29
N GLU A 57 -15.14 -12.38 4.23
CA GLU A 57 -15.52 -11.11 4.84
C GLU A 57 -14.38 -10.49 5.67
N GLN A 58 -13.65 -11.30 6.43
CA GLN A 58 -12.50 -10.82 7.20
C GLN A 58 -11.37 -10.36 6.27
N GLN A 59 -11.09 -11.12 5.21
CA GLN A 59 -10.07 -10.79 4.23
C GLN A 59 -10.42 -9.48 3.50
N ALA A 60 -11.66 -9.34 3.02
CA ALA A 60 -12.15 -8.11 2.39
C ALA A 60 -12.01 -6.90 3.32
N ARG A 61 -12.37 -7.05 4.59
CA ARG A 61 -12.25 -5.97 5.57
C ARG A 61 -10.81 -5.60 5.89
N LEU A 62 -9.90 -6.57 5.96
CA LEU A 62 -8.48 -6.30 6.16
C LEU A 62 -7.86 -5.58 4.95
N LEU A 63 -8.29 -5.91 3.73
CA LEU A 63 -7.89 -5.21 2.52
C LEU A 63 -8.37 -3.76 2.51
N GLU A 64 -9.63 -3.49 2.88
CA GLU A 64 -10.12 -2.11 3.01
C GLU A 64 -9.30 -1.29 4.02
N ILE A 65 -8.91 -1.92 5.13
CA ILE A 65 -8.08 -1.25 6.16
C ILE A 65 -6.65 -1.04 5.68
N SER A 66 -6.15 -1.90 4.79
CA SER A 66 -4.82 -1.75 4.19
C SER A 66 -4.69 -0.44 3.43
N GLU A 67 -5.78 0.08 2.84
CA GLU A 67 -5.77 1.36 2.14
C GLU A 67 -5.53 2.55 3.07
N ARG A 68 -5.83 2.40 4.35
CA ARG A 68 -5.58 3.41 5.40
C ARG A 68 -4.17 3.30 5.99
N CYS A 69 -3.28 2.52 5.37
CA CYS A 69 -1.91 2.35 5.85
C CYS A 69 -1.16 3.70 5.81
N PRO A 70 -0.55 4.15 6.93
CA PRO A 70 0.12 5.46 7.02
C PRO A 70 1.19 5.68 5.93
N ILE A 71 1.86 4.61 5.49
CA ILE A 71 2.88 4.70 4.45
C ILE A 71 2.29 5.13 3.10
N LYS A 72 1.07 4.69 2.75
CA LYS A 72 0.40 5.11 1.52
C LYS A 72 0.20 6.62 1.54
N ARG A 73 -0.27 7.16 2.68
CA ARG A 73 -0.42 8.60 2.88
C ARG A 73 0.90 9.35 2.71
N THR A 74 2.00 8.83 3.27
CA THR A 74 3.34 9.42 3.10
C THR A 74 3.80 9.40 1.64
N LEU A 75 3.53 8.33 0.90
CA LEU A 75 3.95 8.17 -0.49
C LEU A 75 3.07 8.97 -1.48
N THR A 76 1.84 9.33 -1.09
CA THR A 76 0.92 10.13 -1.92
C THR A 76 0.89 11.61 -1.54
N SER A 77 1.52 12.01 -0.43
CA SER A 77 1.66 13.42 -0.03
C SER A 77 2.85 14.09 -0.72
N GLU A 78 2.92 15.41 -0.69
CA GLU A 78 4.11 16.15 -1.10
C GLU A 78 5.33 15.67 -0.30
N VAL A 79 6.38 15.22 -1.01
CA VAL A 79 7.61 14.71 -0.41
C VAL A 79 8.74 15.70 -0.64
N VAL A 80 9.32 16.21 0.43
CA VAL A 80 10.55 17.02 0.40
C VAL A 80 11.70 16.19 0.94
N ILE A 81 12.75 16.00 0.13
CA ILE A 81 13.97 15.30 0.52
C ILE A 81 15.04 16.36 0.84
N VAL A 82 15.49 16.42 2.09
CA VAL A 82 16.55 17.33 2.53
C VAL A 82 17.86 16.55 2.77
N PRO A 83 19.03 17.11 2.39
CA PRO A 83 20.32 16.52 2.75
C PRO A 83 20.49 16.51 4.28
N LYS A 84 21.18 15.49 4.79
CA LYS A 84 21.46 15.34 6.22
C LYS A 84 22.79 15.97 6.60
#